data_AF-A0A067SY06-F1
#
_entry.id   AF-A0A067SY06-F1
#
_cell.length_a   1.000
_cell.length_b   1.000
_cell.length_c   1.000
_cell.angle_alpha   90.00
_cell.angle_beta   90.00
_cell.angle_gamma   90.00
#
_symmetry.space_group_name_H-M   'P 1'
#
loop_
_entity.id
_entity.type
_entity.pdbx_description
1 polymer ?
#
loop_
_entity_poly.entity_id
_entity_poly.type
_entity_poly.pdbx_seq_one_letter_code
_entity_poly.pdbx_strand_id
1 'polypeptide(L)'
;MIFAWICLNPILVLAVPNEKEKFVPIQPPPPPSQANNDTKNNNHLLCTPFGACEPCPNDAMNEPFCQPFGNRRLMHCVNSTSSSASDSTKGGGASSRPGTSHFIREIPAWESCGRIPAKERADFYEFIACNVLFAAVALGVLLFRERRLRMGRARMLAARIGIGVGGVMGRR
;
A
#
# COMPACT_ATOMS: atom_id res chain seq x y z
N MET A 1 17.25 -3.01 -1.64
CA MET A 1 18.46 -3.79 -1.29
C MET A 1 18.55 -4.16 0.18
N ILE A 2 18.06 -3.32 1.12
CA ILE A 2 18.04 -3.64 2.56
C ILE A 2 17.12 -4.85 2.88
N PHE A 3 16.00 -4.99 2.17
CA PHE A 3 14.99 -6.02 2.47
C PHE A 3 15.37 -7.45 2.02
N ALA A 4 16.15 -7.60 0.94
CA ALA A 4 16.74 -8.88 0.54
C ALA A 4 17.74 -9.42 1.58
N TRP A 5 18.39 -8.54 2.34
CA TRP A 5 19.29 -8.90 3.43
C TRP A 5 18.54 -9.47 4.65
N ILE A 6 17.30 -9.02 4.89
CA ILE A 6 16.45 -9.50 6.00
C ILE A 6 16.02 -10.95 5.75
N CYS A 7 15.73 -11.30 4.49
CA CYS A 7 15.37 -12.68 4.11
C CYS A 7 16.53 -13.68 4.28
N LEU A 8 17.78 -13.21 4.28
CA LEU A 8 18.99 -14.03 4.41
C LEU A 8 19.50 -14.13 5.86
N ASN A 9 18.94 -13.36 6.80
CA ASN A 9 19.40 -13.30 8.19
C ASN A 9 18.25 -13.64 9.16
N PRO A 10 18.04 -14.92 9.51
CA PRO A 10 16.91 -15.36 10.34
C PRO A 10 16.96 -14.82 11.77
N ILE A 11 18.09 -14.26 12.21
CA ILE A 11 18.27 -13.72 13.57
C ILE A 11 17.59 -12.34 13.73
N LEU A 12 17.48 -11.55 12.65
CA LEU A 12 16.91 -10.19 12.73
C LEU A 12 15.37 -10.18 12.72
N VAL A 13 14.73 -11.20 12.13
CA VAL A 13 13.26 -11.30 12.03
C VAL A 13 12.60 -11.57 13.38
N LEU A 14 13.32 -12.14 14.34
CA LEU A 14 12.78 -12.46 15.68
C LEU A 14 12.75 -11.26 16.65
N ALA A 15 13.25 -10.09 16.26
CA ALA A 15 13.50 -8.98 17.19
C ALA A 15 12.81 -7.64 16.82
N VAL A 16 11.61 -7.67 16.23
CA VAL A 16 10.76 -6.46 16.16
C VAL A 16 9.50 -6.66 16.99
N PRO A 17 9.49 -6.29 18.27
CA PRO A 17 8.25 -6.06 18.99
C PRO A 17 7.62 -4.77 18.43
N ASN A 18 6.67 -4.90 17.50
CA ASN A 18 5.79 -3.78 17.14
C ASN A 18 4.65 -3.70 18.18
N GLU A 19 5.00 -3.36 19.41
CA GLU A 19 4.05 -2.91 20.42
C GLU A 19 4.00 -1.39 20.39
N LYS A 20 3.15 -0.82 19.52
CA LYS A 20 2.46 0.49 19.69
C LYS A 20 1.64 0.92 18.47
N GLU A 21 1.07 0.01 17.70
CA GLU A 21 -0.05 0.41 16.83
C GLU A 21 -1.33 0.46 17.68
N LYS A 22 -1.53 1.61 18.33
CA LYS A 22 -2.79 1.93 18.99
C LYS A 22 -3.84 2.00 17.89
N PHE A 23 -4.59 0.91 17.72
CA PHE A 23 -5.73 0.82 16.82
C PHE A 23 -6.69 1.97 17.15
N VAL A 24 -6.63 3.05 16.37
CA VAL A 24 -7.67 4.06 16.34
C VAL A 24 -8.76 3.46 15.47
N PRO A 25 -9.95 3.16 16.03
CA PRO A 25 -11.07 2.71 15.22
C PRO A 25 -11.31 3.73 14.12
N ILE A 26 -11.33 3.29 12.87
CA ILE A 26 -11.81 4.10 11.75
C ILE A 26 -13.27 4.41 12.07
N GLN A 27 -13.52 5.58 12.65
CA GLN A 27 -14.88 6.09 12.74
C GLN A 27 -15.38 6.25 11.30
N PRO A 28 -16.62 5.82 11.00
CA PRO A 28 -17.24 6.15 9.73
C PRO A 28 -17.14 7.67 9.52
N PRO A 29 -16.97 8.14 8.27
CA PRO A 29 -16.94 9.57 8.00
C PRO A 29 -18.16 10.19 8.66
N PRO A 30 -18.01 11.29 9.43
CA PRO A 30 -19.18 11.99 9.93
C PRO A 30 -20.07 12.32 8.72
N PRO A 31 -21.40 12.19 8.85
CA PRO A 31 -22.30 12.75 7.84
C PRO A 31 -21.88 14.20 7.61
N PRO A 32 -21.98 14.73 6.37
CA PRO A 32 -21.54 16.08 6.05
C PRO A 32 -22.10 17.00 7.13
N SER A 33 -21.21 17.50 7.99
CA SER A 33 -21.60 18.36 9.08
C SER A 33 -22.13 19.60 8.40
N GLN A 34 -23.46 19.73 8.41
CA GLN A 34 -24.13 20.98 8.08
C GLN A 34 -23.41 22.04 8.90
N ALA A 35 -22.71 22.91 8.21
CA ALA A 35 -22.11 24.11 8.73
C ALA A 35 -23.23 25.00 9.29
N ASN A 36 -23.69 24.66 10.49
CA ASN A 36 -24.67 25.46 11.20
C ASN A 36 -23.88 26.42 12.08
N ASN A 37 -23.94 27.68 11.66
CA ASN A 37 -23.44 28.89 12.30
C ASN A 37 -21.99 29.27 12.00
N ASP A 38 -21.72 29.58 10.73
CA ASP A 38 -20.74 30.62 10.42
C ASP A 38 -21.44 31.85 9.85
N THR A 39 -21.21 32.97 10.53
CA THR A 39 -21.68 34.29 10.18
C THR A 39 -21.29 34.64 8.74
N LYS A 40 -22.28 34.57 7.84
CA LYS A 40 -22.47 35.34 6.60
C LYS A 40 -21.21 36.08 6.09
N ASN A 41 -20.21 35.32 5.64
CA ASN A 41 -19.19 35.81 4.73
C ASN A 41 -19.16 34.86 3.53
N ASN A 42 -19.74 35.31 2.42
CA ASN A 42 -20.11 34.51 1.25
C ASN A 42 -18.90 34.08 0.39
N ASN A 43 -17.94 33.36 0.97
CA ASN A 43 -16.81 32.77 0.25
C ASN A 43 -16.76 31.26 0.54
N HIS A 44 -17.79 30.53 0.10
CA HIS A 44 -17.79 29.07 0.19
C HIS A 44 -16.79 28.50 -0.83
N LEU A 45 -15.66 27.96 -0.37
CA LEU A 45 -14.67 27.31 -1.24
C LEU A 45 -15.09 25.86 -1.52
N LEU A 46 -15.24 25.51 -2.79
CA LEU A 46 -15.46 24.13 -3.22
C LEU A 46 -14.12 23.53 -3.65
N CYS A 47 -13.66 22.52 -2.94
CA CYS A 47 -12.41 21.83 -3.23
C CYS A 47 -12.66 20.45 -3.83
N THR A 48 -12.04 20.15 -4.97
CA THR A 48 -12.14 18.85 -5.66
C THR A 48 -10.76 18.22 -5.87
N PRO A 49 -10.64 16.88 -5.75
CA PRO A 49 -9.39 16.18 -5.97
C PRO A 49 -9.01 16.12 -7.44
N PHE A 50 -7.72 16.36 -7.71
CA PHE A 50 -7.15 16.42 -9.05
C PHE A 50 -5.98 15.45 -9.25
N GLY A 51 -5.19 15.22 -8.20
CA GLY A 51 -3.97 14.41 -8.28
C GLY A 51 -4.14 12.95 -7.86
N ALA A 52 -3.16 12.12 -8.26
CA ALA A 52 -2.96 10.80 -7.68
C ALA A 52 -2.54 10.91 -6.21
N CYS A 53 -2.75 9.83 -5.45
CA CYS A 53 -2.29 9.73 -4.08
C CYS A 53 -0.79 9.38 -4.08
N GLU A 54 0.03 10.26 -3.52
CA GLU A 54 1.49 10.13 -3.53
C GLU A 54 2.04 10.14 -2.10
N PRO A 55 3.20 9.52 -1.86
CA PRO A 55 3.86 9.59 -0.56
C PRO A 55 4.23 11.02 -0.21
N CYS A 56 4.04 11.38 1.05
CA CYS A 56 4.51 12.66 1.55
C CYS A 56 6.04 12.72 1.55
N PRO A 57 6.62 13.90 1.27
CA PRO A 57 8.05 14.10 1.42
C PRO A 57 8.40 14.17 2.92
N ASN A 58 9.63 13.79 3.27
CA ASN A 58 10.04 13.57 4.66
C ASN A 58 9.94 14.83 5.54
N ASP A 59 10.10 16.00 4.95
CA ASP A 59 9.99 17.32 5.58
C ASP A 59 8.56 17.70 5.95
N ALA A 60 7.56 17.15 5.25
CA ALA A 60 6.14 17.45 5.46
C ALA A 60 5.37 16.29 6.13
N MET A 61 6.06 15.25 6.62
CA MET A 61 5.42 14.06 7.18
C MET A 61 4.54 14.36 8.40
N ASN A 62 4.84 15.45 9.11
CA ASN A 62 4.14 15.89 10.31
C ASN A 62 2.99 16.85 10.01
N GLU A 63 2.80 17.23 8.74
CA GLU A 63 1.72 18.12 8.32
C GLU A 63 0.36 17.38 8.31
N PRO A 64 -0.75 18.08 8.56
CA PRO A 64 -2.07 17.45 8.67
C PRO A 64 -2.53 16.80 7.36
N PHE A 65 -2.09 17.31 6.20
CA PHE A 65 -2.39 16.70 4.90
C PHE A 65 -1.65 15.38 4.64
N CYS A 66 -0.75 14.98 5.54
CA CYS A 66 -0.05 13.70 5.48
C CYS A 66 -0.60 12.68 6.49
N GLN A 67 -1.49 13.07 7.41
CA GLN A 67 -1.99 12.16 8.44
C GLN A 67 -3.33 11.53 8.03
N PRO A 68 -3.59 10.26 8.39
CA PRO A 68 -2.73 9.34 9.17
C PRO A 68 -1.81 8.45 8.30
N PHE A 69 -1.98 8.45 6.98
CA PHE A 69 -1.39 7.42 6.11
C PHE A 69 -0.01 7.77 5.53
N GLY A 70 0.50 8.98 5.77
CA GLY A 70 1.74 9.48 5.17
C GLY A 70 1.62 9.75 3.68
N ASN A 71 0.40 9.86 3.13
CA ASN A 71 0.15 10.10 1.72
C ASN A 71 -0.71 11.36 1.52
N ARG A 72 -0.43 12.11 0.44
CA ARG A 72 -1.12 13.34 0.07
C ARG A 72 -1.57 13.32 -1.39
N ARG A 73 -2.63 14.06 -1.71
CA ARG A 73 -3.05 14.34 -3.10
C ARG A 73 -3.37 15.81 -3.31
N LEU A 74 -3.21 16.27 -4.56
CA LEU A 74 -3.48 17.65 -4.95
C LEU A 74 -4.99 17.90 -5.10
N MET A 75 -5.43 19.05 -4.61
CA MET A 75 -6.81 19.56 -4.65
C MET A 75 -6.86 20.89 -5.40
N HIS A 76 -7.95 21.10 -6.15
CA HIS A 76 -8.31 22.40 -6.70
C HIS A 76 -9.46 22.99 -5.90
N CYS A 77 -9.25 24.16 -5.32
CA CYS A 77 -10.29 24.92 -4.63
C CYS A 77 -10.75 26.10 -5.47
N VAL A 78 -12.07 26.24 -5.68
CA VAL A 78 -12.71 27.35 -6.39
C VAL A 78 -13.71 28.08 -5.48
N ASN A 79 -13.88 29.38 -5.66
CA ASN A 79 -14.85 30.15 -4.87
C ASN A 79 -16.28 29.98 -5.45
N SER A 80 -17.17 29.33 -4.71
CA SER A 80 -18.52 28.95 -5.16
C SER A 80 -19.40 30.15 -5.50
N THR A 81 -19.13 31.33 -4.93
CA THR A 81 -19.87 32.55 -5.27
C THR A 81 -19.59 33.09 -6.66
N SER A 82 -18.54 32.61 -7.34
CA SER A 82 -18.20 32.99 -8.72
C SER A 82 -18.69 32.01 -9.78
N SER A 83 -19.08 30.79 -9.41
CA SER A 83 -19.58 29.75 -10.34
C SER A 83 -21.10 29.74 -10.52
N SER A 84 -21.86 30.45 -9.68
CA SER A 84 -23.33 30.55 -9.77
C SER A 84 -23.82 31.78 -10.56
N ALA A 85 -22.93 32.63 -11.04
CA ALA A 85 -23.26 33.86 -11.76
C ALA A 85 -23.21 33.72 -13.30
N SER A 86 -23.15 32.49 -13.81
CA SER A 86 -23.14 32.18 -15.24
C SER A 86 -24.30 31.27 -15.63
N ASP A 87 -25.53 31.60 -15.21
CA ASP A 87 -26.71 31.28 -16.00
C ASP A 87 -27.86 32.23 -15.64
N SER A 88 -28.52 32.79 -16.66
CA SER A 88 -29.63 33.78 -16.60
C SER A 88 -29.22 35.20 -16.17
N THR A 89 -29.03 36.18 -17.06
CA THR A 89 -30.13 36.96 -17.64
C THR A 89 -29.59 37.84 -18.77
N LYS A 90 -30.14 37.68 -19.99
CA LYS A 90 -30.07 38.70 -21.04
C LYS A 90 -30.93 39.89 -20.61
N GLY A 91 -30.36 41.09 -20.49
CA GLY A 91 -31.14 42.32 -20.31
C GLY A 91 -30.26 43.49 -19.87
N GLY A 92 -30.07 44.46 -20.78
CA GLY A 92 -29.04 45.50 -20.68
C GLY A 92 -29.24 46.61 -19.64
N GLY A 93 -28.16 47.37 -19.46
CA GLY A 93 -28.13 48.62 -18.69
C GLY A 93 -26.69 49.06 -18.45
N ALA A 94 -26.26 50.10 -19.15
CA ALA A 94 -24.93 50.69 -19.02
C ALA A 94 -24.72 51.33 -17.63
N SER A 95 -23.59 51.03 -16.97
CA SER A 95 -22.94 51.96 -16.03
C SER A 95 -21.48 51.57 -15.81
N SER A 96 -20.63 52.58 -15.91
CA SER A 96 -19.18 52.61 -15.92
C SER A 96 -18.50 52.19 -14.61
N ARG A 97 -17.61 51.19 -14.70
CA ARG A 97 -16.39 50.99 -13.88
C ARG A 97 -15.59 49.81 -14.46
N PRO A 98 -14.26 49.86 -14.62
CA PRO A 98 -13.47 48.67 -14.94
C PRO A 98 -13.33 47.83 -13.66
N GLY A 99 -14.43 47.18 -13.27
CA GLY A 99 -14.51 46.30 -12.12
C GLY A 99 -13.91 44.95 -12.47
N THR A 100 -12.67 44.76 -12.05
CA THR A 100 -12.07 43.49 -11.60
C THR A 100 -12.61 42.24 -12.29
N SER A 101 -11.93 41.81 -13.36
CA SER A 101 -12.00 40.44 -13.87
C SER A 101 -11.80 39.49 -12.69
N HIS A 102 -12.89 38.89 -12.20
CA HIS A 102 -12.87 37.93 -11.10
C HIS A 102 -12.23 36.66 -11.65
N PHE A 103 -10.89 36.62 -11.65
CA PHE A 103 -10.12 35.41 -11.90
C PHE A 103 -10.72 34.32 -11.02
N ILE A 104 -11.26 33.27 -11.63
CA ILE A 104 -11.48 32.01 -10.94
C ILE A 104 -10.07 31.53 -10.59
N ARG A 105 -9.55 32.00 -9.44
CA ARG A 105 -8.24 31.66 -8.95
C ARG A 105 -8.38 30.28 -8.33
N GLU A 106 -8.12 29.26 -9.13
CA GLU A 106 -7.93 27.91 -8.63
C GLU A 106 -6.72 27.93 -7.69
N ILE A 107 -6.94 27.65 -6.41
CA ILE A 107 -5.88 27.59 -5.40
C ILE A 107 -5.45 26.12 -5.28
N PRO A 108 -4.18 25.78 -5.57
CA PRO A 108 -3.69 24.43 -5.32
C PRO A 108 -3.62 24.21 -3.81
N ALA A 109 -4.19 23.11 -3.35
CA ALA A 109 -4.16 22.68 -1.96
C ALA A 109 -3.79 21.20 -1.88
N TRP A 110 -3.41 20.76 -0.67
CA TRP A 110 -3.10 19.36 -0.38
C TRP A 110 -4.13 18.80 0.59
N GLU A 111 -4.56 17.57 0.35
CA GLU A 111 -5.33 16.81 1.33
C GLU A 111 -4.72 15.43 1.57
N SER A 112 -5.06 14.85 2.72
CA SER A 112 -4.70 13.47 3.02
C SER A 112 -5.49 12.52 2.12
N CYS A 113 -4.80 11.49 1.64
CA CYS A 113 -5.39 10.46 0.82
C CYS A 113 -5.19 9.08 1.44
N GLY A 114 -5.85 8.09 0.85
CA GLY A 114 -5.83 6.73 1.35
C GLY A 114 -4.46 6.03 1.24
N ARG A 115 -4.46 4.77 1.60
CA ARG A 115 -3.33 3.87 1.36
C ARG A 115 -3.12 3.66 -0.13
N ILE A 116 -1.86 3.56 -0.57
CA ILE A 116 -1.49 3.34 -1.97
C ILE A 116 -1.35 1.81 -2.18
N PRO A 117 -2.37 1.12 -2.74
CA PRO A 117 -2.41 -0.34 -2.76
C PRO A 117 -1.30 -0.96 -3.62
N ALA A 118 -0.82 -0.24 -4.64
CA ALA A 118 0.26 -0.72 -5.48
C ALA A 118 1.57 -0.90 -4.69
N LYS A 119 1.83 -0.03 -3.71
CA LYS A 119 3.03 -0.09 -2.88
C LYS A 119 2.90 -1.15 -1.78
N GLU A 120 1.77 -1.18 -1.09
CA GLU A 120 1.52 -2.18 -0.03
C GLU A 120 1.49 -3.62 -0.55
N ARG A 121 0.99 -3.83 -1.77
CA ARG A 121 1.00 -5.16 -2.40
C ARG A 121 2.41 -5.69 -2.63
N ALA A 122 3.35 -4.83 -3.01
CA ALA A 122 4.73 -5.24 -3.22
C ALA A 122 5.36 -5.72 -1.91
N ASP A 123 5.18 -4.96 -0.83
CA ASP A 123 5.68 -5.32 0.52
C ASP A 123 5.03 -6.62 1.04
N PHE A 124 3.74 -6.82 0.76
CA PHE A 124 3.02 -8.04 1.12
C PHE A 124 3.56 -9.28 0.39
N TYR A 125 3.83 -9.19 -0.91
CA TYR A 125 4.37 -10.32 -1.67
C TYR A 125 5.78 -10.69 -1.24
N GLU A 126 6.59 -9.73 -0.81
CA GLU A 126 7.91 -10.00 -0.25
C GLU A 126 7.82 -10.85 1.03
N PHE A 127 6.93 -10.47 1.95
CA PHE A 127 6.69 -11.26 3.16
C PHE A 127 6.23 -12.69 2.84
N ILE A 128 5.29 -12.85 1.90
CA ILE A 128 4.83 -14.18 1.47
C ILE A 128 5.97 -14.99 0.87
N ALA A 129 6.76 -14.40 -0.04
CA ALA A 129 7.86 -15.08 -0.70
C ALA A 129 8.90 -15.60 0.30
N CYS A 130 9.21 -14.82 1.33
CA CYS A 130 10.13 -15.23 2.40
C CYS A 130 9.60 -16.45 3.18
N ASN A 131 8.32 -16.44 3.56
CA ASN A 131 7.70 -17.58 4.24
C ASN A 131 7.64 -18.84 3.36
N VAL A 132 7.32 -18.68 2.07
CA VAL A 132 7.31 -19.79 1.10
C VAL A 132 8.71 -20.38 0.94
N LEU A 133 9.76 -19.54 0.93
CA LEU A 133 11.14 -20.00 0.87
C LEU A 133 11.52 -20.83 2.10
N PHE A 134 11.18 -20.39 3.31
CA PHE A 134 11.39 -21.19 4.53
C PHE A 134 10.63 -22.52 4.49
N ALA A 135 9.38 -22.51 4.05
CA ALA A 135 8.58 -23.73 3.89
C ALA A 135 9.21 -24.70 2.87
N ALA A 136 9.71 -24.18 1.74
CA ALA A 136 10.38 -24.98 0.71
C ALA A 136 11.69 -25.60 1.23
N VAL A 137 12.49 -24.85 2.00
CA VAL A 137 13.72 -25.37 2.64
C VAL A 137 13.38 -26.47 3.65
N ALA A 138 12.40 -26.23 4.52
CA ALA A 138 11.95 -27.23 5.50
C ALA A 138 11.47 -28.52 4.82
N LEU A 139 10.63 -28.38 3.78
CA LEU A 139 10.16 -29.50 2.97
C LEU A 139 11.31 -30.22 2.26
N GLY A 140 12.26 -29.47 1.69
CA GLY A 140 13.46 -30.02 1.05
C GLY A 140 14.29 -30.88 2.02
N VAL A 141 14.51 -30.40 3.25
CA VAL A 141 15.21 -31.15 4.30
C VAL A 141 14.47 -32.43 4.66
N LEU A 142 13.14 -32.37 4.84
CA LEU A 142 12.31 -33.55 5.12
C LEU A 142 12.41 -34.59 4.00
N LEU A 143 12.22 -34.16 2.75
CA LEU A 143 12.32 -35.04 1.58
C LEU A 143 13.72 -35.64 1.43
N PHE A 144 14.78 -34.86 1.67
CA PHE A 144 16.15 -35.37 1.64
C PHE A 144 16.38 -36.44 2.71
N ARG A 145 15.92 -36.20 3.96
CA ARG A 145 16.01 -37.17 5.04
C ARG A 145 15.21 -38.44 4.74
N GLU A 146 14.00 -38.31 4.22
CA GLU A 146 13.18 -39.45 3.81
C GLU A 146 13.85 -40.27 2.71
N ARG A 147 14.35 -39.62 1.65
CA ARG A 147 15.06 -40.29 0.55
C ARG A 147 16.29 -41.03 1.06
N ARG A 148 17.08 -40.40 1.95
CA ARG A 148 18.27 -41.02 2.55
C ARG A 148 17.92 -42.25 3.37
N LEU A 149 16.86 -42.20 4.18
CA LEU A 149 16.40 -43.34 4.98
C LEU A 149 15.82 -44.48 4.10
N ARG A 150 15.05 -44.14 3.06
CA ARG A 150 14.51 -45.13 2.11
C ARG A 150 15.61 -45.87 1.37
N MET A 151 16.65 -45.17 0.91
CA MET A 151 17.83 -45.79 0.28
C MET A 151 18.57 -46.73 1.25
N GLY A 152 18.69 -46.35 2.53
CA GLY A 152 19.30 -47.21 3.56
C GLY A 152 18.51 -48.51 3.80
N ARG A 153 17.19 -48.41 3.93
CA ARG A 153 16.31 -49.58 4.09
C ARG A 153 16.31 -50.48 2.86
N ALA A 154 16.34 -49.90 1.65
CA ALA A 154 16.46 -50.66 0.40
C ALA A 154 17.78 -51.46 0.34
N ARG A 155 18.90 -50.88 0.80
CA ARG A 155 20.18 -51.60 0.91
C ARG A 155 20.14 -52.75 1.91
N MET A 156 19.49 -52.58 3.07
CA MET A 156 19.35 -53.65 4.06
C MET A 156 18.46 -54.80 3.56
N LEU A 157 17.40 -54.50 2.81
CA LEU A 157 16.56 -55.51 2.16
C LEU A 157 17.33 -56.24 1.05
N ALA A 158 18.05 -55.52 0.19
CA ALA A 158 18.86 -56.13 -0.88
C ALA A 158 20.00 -57.01 -0.32
N ALA A 159 20.65 -56.59 0.77
CA ALA A 159 21.67 -57.39 1.46
C ALA A 159 21.12 -58.70 2.04
N ARG A 160 19.82 -58.76 2.38
CA ARG A 160 19.15 -59.97 2.86
C ARG A 160 18.62 -60.86 1.74
N ILE A 161 18.35 -60.30 0.56
CA ILE A 161 17.80 -61.04 -0.60
C ILE A 161 18.91 -61.52 -1.56
N GLY A 162 20.14 -60.98 -1.50
CA GLY A 162 21.27 -61.47 -2.31
C GLY A 162 21.16 -61.21 -3.82
N ILE A 163 20.23 -60.36 -4.25
CA ILE A 163 20.08 -59.96 -5.65
C ILE A 163 21.09 -58.84 -5.95
N GLY A 164 22.31 -59.24 -6.30
CA GLY A 164 23.37 -58.31 -6.71
C GLY A 164 24.68 -58.95 -7.18
N VAL A 165 24.94 -60.23 -6.89
CA VAL A 165 26.18 -60.93 -7.31
C VAL A 165 25.87 -62.36 -7.74
N GLY A 166 25.41 -62.56 -8.98
CA GLY A 166 25.16 -63.94 -9.45
C GLY A 166 24.52 -64.09 -10.81
N GLY A 167 24.75 -63.14 -11.74
CA GLY A 167 24.03 -63.11 -13.01
C GLY A 167 24.87 -63.03 -14.28
N VAL A 168 26.18 -63.33 -14.26
CA VAL A 168 26.94 -63.67 -15.49
C VAL A 168 28.14 -64.55 -15.11
N MET A 169 27.93 -65.86 -15.02
CA MET A 169 29.03 -66.83 -15.13
C MET A 169 28.44 -68.14 -15.65
N GLY A 170 28.16 -68.17 -16.95
CA GLY A 170 27.58 -69.36 -17.58
C GLY A 170 27.11 -69.14 -19.01
N ARG A 171 28.03 -68.93 -19.96
CA ARG A 171 27.89 -69.52 -21.31
C ARG A 171 29.18 -69.48 -22.14
N ARG A 172 29.61 -70.68 -22.54
CA ARG A 172 30.63 -71.10 -23.52
C ARG A 172 32.08 -71.08 -23.07
#